data_AF-A0A9P7NS66-F1
#
_entry.id   AF-A0A9P7NS66-F1
#
_cell.length_a   1.000
_cell.length_b   1.000
_cell.length_c   1.000
_cell.angle_alpha   90.00
_cell.angle_beta   90.00
_cell.angle_gamma   90.00
#
_symmetry.space_group_name_H-M   'P 1'
#
loop_
_entity.id
_entity.type
_entity.pdbx_description
1 polymer ?
#
loop_
_entity_poly.entity_id
_entity_poly.type
_entity_poly.pdbx_seq_one_letter_code
_entity_poly.pdbx_strand_id
1 'polypeptide(L)'
;MDKDYRIYLGTYVVHMMFMSWGGLLLDDNKMDQLGVLDEIAWVDEGIEALDAVHEEGVLHCDVRWAKILYNPHTNGIMLIDFERAELFNEPKPSAEESHTEESMPMTTEKSQIRKKIVDRARDEKYALEFIIPSRRTRTQGLRVES
;
A
#
# COMPACT_ATOMS: atom_id res chain seq x y z
N MET A 1 22.37 -19.15 12.08
CA MET A 1 21.28 -18.17 12.17
C MET A 1 21.16 -17.82 13.65
N ASP A 2 22.05 -16.97 14.15
CA ASP A 2 22.08 -16.54 15.56
C ASP A 2 21.87 -15.03 15.57
N LYS A 3 20.60 -14.61 15.53
CA LYS A 3 20.23 -13.21 15.75
C LYS A 3 19.32 -13.19 16.96
N ASP A 4 19.80 -12.60 18.03
CA ASP A 4 19.03 -12.41 19.25
C ASP A 4 18.07 -11.23 19.05
N TYR A 5 16.78 -11.51 19.05
CA TYR A 5 15.74 -10.48 19.08
C TYR A 5 15.47 -10.12 20.53
N ARG A 6 15.85 -8.91 20.94
CA ARG A 6 15.63 -8.42 22.31
C ARG A 6 14.38 -7.54 22.34
N ILE A 7 13.36 -8.00 23.05
CA ILE A 7 12.27 -7.14 23.51
C ILE A 7 12.74 -6.52 24.82
N TYR A 8 12.62 -5.20 24.96
CA TYR A 8 13.11 -4.48 26.15
C TYR A 8 12.49 -5.03 27.44
N LEU A 9 13.34 -5.31 28.43
CA LEU A 9 12.91 -5.74 29.76
C LEU A 9 12.12 -4.60 30.43
N GLY A 10 10.86 -4.84 30.77
CA GLY A 10 9.96 -3.87 31.43
C GLY A 10 8.74 -3.44 30.62
N THR A 11 8.62 -3.87 29.36
CA THR A 11 7.41 -3.66 28.54
C THR A 11 6.51 -4.88 28.58
N TYR A 12 5.22 -4.70 28.89
CA TYR A 12 4.22 -5.75 28.76
C TYR A 12 3.75 -5.82 27.31
N VAL A 13 4.19 -6.85 26.58
CA VAL A 13 3.63 -7.15 25.26
C VAL A 13 2.28 -7.83 25.47
N VAL A 14 1.20 -7.09 25.27
CA VAL A 14 -0.18 -7.62 25.44
C VAL A 14 -0.65 -8.35 24.18
N HIS A 15 -0.25 -7.86 23.02
CA HIS A 15 -0.62 -8.41 21.72
C HIS A 15 0.60 -8.49 20.81
N MET A 16 0.73 -9.61 20.10
CA MET A 16 1.80 -9.88 19.15
C MET A 16 1.22 -10.64 17.96
N MET A 17 1.63 -10.28 16.75
CA MET A 17 1.22 -10.92 15.51
C MET A 17 2.43 -11.51 14.79
N PHE A 18 2.29 -12.74 14.29
CA PHE A 18 3.27 -13.36 13.40
C PHE A 18 2.75 -13.29 11.98
N MET A 19 3.62 -12.92 11.05
CA MET A 19 3.34 -12.89 9.62
C MET A 19 4.41 -13.72 8.89
N SER A 20 4.13 -14.12 7.65
CA SER A 20 5.14 -14.70 6.78
C SER A 20 6.27 -13.71 6.51
N TRP A 21 7.40 -14.19 5.97
CA TRP A 21 8.46 -13.30 5.53
C TRP A 21 7.96 -12.37 4.44
N GLY A 22 7.99 -11.06 4.71
CA GLY A 22 7.36 -10.08 3.83
C GLY A 22 8.19 -9.65 2.63
N GLY A 23 9.47 -10.01 2.58
CA GLY A 23 10.34 -9.68 1.44
C GLY A 23 11.50 -8.75 1.79
N LEU A 24 12.00 -8.09 0.76
CA LEU A 24 13.14 -7.17 0.78
C LEU A 24 12.64 -5.73 0.65
N LEU A 25 13.27 -4.83 1.42
CA LEU A 25 13.03 -3.40 1.23
C LEU A 25 13.42 -2.99 -0.19
N LEU A 26 12.53 -2.22 -0.81
CA LEU A 26 12.76 -1.57 -2.09
C LEU A 26 13.69 -0.36 -1.88
N ASP A 27 14.98 -0.57 -2.18
CA ASP A 27 16.02 0.46 -2.21
C ASP A 27 16.63 0.44 -3.61
N ASP A 28 16.73 1.61 -4.25
CA ASP A 28 17.19 1.80 -5.64
C ASP A 28 18.46 0.97 -5.94
N ASN A 29 19.43 0.98 -5.02
CA ASN A 29 20.70 0.27 -5.19
C ASN A 29 20.55 -1.26 -5.21
N LYS A 30 19.58 -1.81 -4.47
CA LYS A 30 19.35 -3.25 -4.39
C LYS A 30 18.52 -3.74 -5.57
N MET A 31 17.62 -2.91 -6.07
CA MET A 31 16.73 -3.28 -7.16
C MET A 31 17.45 -3.27 -8.52
N ASP A 32 18.39 -2.34 -8.72
CA ASP A 32 19.32 -2.37 -9.86
C ASP A 32 20.17 -3.66 -9.86
N GLN A 33 20.64 -4.10 -8.70
CA GLN A 33 21.43 -5.33 -8.56
C GLN A 33 20.62 -6.60 -8.84
N LEU A 34 19.33 -6.58 -8.52
CA LEU A 34 18.43 -7.72 -8.75
C LEU A 34 17.89 -7.76 -10.19
N GLY A 35 18.15 -6.73 -11.01
CA GLY A 35 17.66 -6.63 -12.39
C GLY A 35 16.15 -6.43 -12.51
N VAL A 36 15.47 -6.15 -11.40
CA VAL A 36 14.00 -6.16 -11.33
C VAL A 36 13.42 -4.77 -11.59
N LEU A 37 14.25 -3.73 -11.64
CA LEU A 37 13.82 -2.35 -11.91
C LEU A 37 13.28 -2.12 -13.33
N ASP A 38 13.58 -3.04 -14.27
CA ASP A 38 13.20 -2.94 -15.68
C ASP A 38 12.08 -3.90 -16.11
N GLU A 39 11.73 -4.91 -15.29
CA GLU A 39 10.75 -5.95 -15.67
C GLU A 39 9.37 -5.77 -15.02
N ILE A 40 9.29 -5.13 -13.85
CA ILE A 40 8.04 -4.92 -13.12
C ILE A 40 7.74 -3.42 -13.07
N ALA A 41 6.58 -3.01 -13.56
CA ALA A 41 6.05 -1.68 -13.31
C ALA A 41 5.56 -1.62 -11.86
N TRP A 42 6.50 -1.49 -10.91
CA TRP A 42 6.26 -1.57 -9.47
C TRP A 42 5.18 -0.64 -8.95
N VAL A 43 5.04 0.52 -9.60
CA VAL A 43 3.98 1.48 -9.31
C VAL A 43 2.63 0.90 -9.69
N ASP A 44 2.53 0.19 -10.81
CA ASP A 44 1.28 -0.43 -11.25
C ASP A 44 0.90 -1.57 -10.30
N GLU A 45 1.84 -2.45 -9.92
CA GLU A 45 1.57 -3.51 -8.94
C GLU A 45 1.26 -2.94 -7.53
N GLY A 46 1.92 -1.84 -7.16
CA GLY A 46 1.62 -1.04 -5.97
C GLY A 46 0.20 -0.48 -5.96
N ILE A 47 -0.23 0.07 -7.09
CA ILE A 47 -1.58 0.59 -7.29
C ILE A 47 -2.60 -0.55 -7.24
N GLU A 48 -2.33 -1.68 -7.88
CA GLU A 48 -3.19 -2.88 -7.83
C GLU A 48 -3.34 -3.42 -6.40
N ALA A 49 -2.25 -3.45 -5.63
CA ALA A 49 -2.30 -3.85 -4.22
C ALA A 49 -3.14 -2.87 -3.37
N LEU A 50 -3.02 -1.56 -3.59
CA LEU A 50 -3.88 -0.57 -2.92
C LEU A 50 -5.33 -0.69 -3.36
N ASP A 51 -5.59 -0.95 -4.64
CA ASP A 51 -6.94 -1.20 -5.15
C ASP A 51 -7.60 -2.37 -4.44
N ALA A 52 -6.89 -3.50 -4.28
CA ALA A 52 -7.39 -4.64 -3.53
C ALA A 52 -7.72 -4.27 -2.06
N VAL A 53 -6.88 -3.46 -1.41
CA VAL A 53 -7.13 -2.96 -0.04
C VAL A 53 -8.37 -2.05 0.00
N HIS A 54 -8.52 -1.15 -0.98
CA HIS A 54 -9.66 -0.24 -1.08
C HIS A 54 -10.96 -0.99 -1.37
N GLU A 55 -10.92 -2.04 -2.19
CA GLU A 55 -12.07 -2.91 -2.48
C GLU A 55 -12.59 -3.63 -1.22
N GLU A 56 -11.68 -4.00 -0.32
CA GLU A 56 -12.01 -4.54 1.01
C GLU A 56 -12.50 -3.46 2.00
N GLY A 57 -12.64 -2.20 1.56
CA GLY A 57 -13.16 -1.11 2.38
C GLY A 57 -12.17 -0.54 3.38
N VAL A 58 -10.87 -0.73 3.13
CA VAL A 58 -9.77 -0.25 3.96
C VAL A 58 -9.01 0.84 3.21
N LEU A 59 -8.68 1.95 3.87
CA LEU A 59 -7.63 2.89 3.44
C LEU A 59 -6.37 2.60 4.24
N HIS A 60 -5.19 2.59 3.62
CA HIS A 60 -3.95 2.27 4.33
C HIS A 60 -3.43 3.44 5.19
N CYS A 61 -3.62 4.67 4.72
CA CYS A 61 -3.28 5.94 5.36
C CYS A 61 -1.78 6.16 5.70
N ASP A 62 -0.87 5.31 5.22
CA ASP A 62 0.58 5.42 5.47
C ASP A 62 1.43 4.86 4.32
N VAL A 63 0.99 5.13 3.10
CA VAL A 63 1.64 4.59 1.90
C VAL A 63 3.00 5.25 1.68
N ARG A 64 4.08 4.46 1.84
CA ARG A 64 5.48 4.90 1.70
C ARG A 64 6.34 3.73 1.21
N TRP A 65 7.45 4.02 0.49
CA TRP A 65 8.41 2.99 0.03
C TRP A 65 8.85 2.02 1.14
N ALA A 66 9.01 2.54 2.36
CA ALA A 66 9.44 1.74 3.50
C ALA A 66 8.41 0.70 3.98
N LYS A 67 7.17 0.78 3.50
CA LYS A 67 6.04 -0.10 3.84
C LYS A 67 5.67 -1.04 2.69
N ILE A 68 6.47 -1.06 1.63
CA ILE A 68 6.31 -1.93 0.48
C ILE A 68 7.57 -2.77 0.37
N LEU A 69 7.39 -4.08 0.32
CA LEU A 69 8.48 -5.04 0.26
C LEU A 69 8.37 -5.84 -1.03
N TYR A 70 9.49 -6.15 -1.67
CA TYR A 70 9.52 -7.08 -2.78
C TYR A 70 9.73 -8.50 -2.27
N ASN A 71 8.82 -9.40 -2.61
CA ASN A 71 8.93 -10.80 -2.30
C ASN A 71 9.38 -11.61 -3.54
N PRO A 72 10.65 -12.05 -3.61
CA PRO A 72 11.15 -12.85 -4.73
C PRO A 72 10.53 -14.24 -4.84
N HIS A 73 9.89 -14.76 -3.77
CA HIS A 73 9.20 -16.07 -3.86
C HIS A 73 7.89 -15.99 -4.62
N THR A 74 7.19 -14.85 -4.53
CA THR A 74 5.94 -14.60 -5.26
C THR A 74 6.17 -13.79 -6.53
N ASN A 75 7.41 -13.28 -6.72
CA ASN A 75 7.76 -12.32 -7.76
C ASN A 75 6.80 -11.12 -7.79
N GLY A 76 6.52 -10.56 -6.62
CA GLY A 76 5.58 -9.47 -6.48
C GLY A 76 5.80 -8.68 -5.21
N ILE A 77 4.97 -7.67 -4.98
CA ILE A 77 5.08 -6.81 -3.81
C ILE A 77 4.25 -7.31 -2.63
N MET A 78 4.63 -6.89 -1.43
CA MET A 78 3.84 -7.00 -0.22
C MET A 78 3.69 -5.60 0.40
N LEU A 79 2.43 -5.19 0.58
CA LEU A 79 2.07 -4.01 1.36
C LEU A 79 1.96 -4.40 2.83
N ILE A 80 2.63 -3.67 3.72
CA ILE A 80 2.70 -3.97 5.15
C ILE A 80 2.35 -2.74 5.99
N ASP A 81 2.11 -2.98 7.28
CA ASP A 81 1.92 -1.94 8.30
C ASP A 81 0.62 -1.13 8.17
N PHE A 82 -0.48 -1.79 8.54
CA PHE A 82 -1.82 -1.21 8.59
C PHE A 82 -2.13 -0.49 9.91
N GLU A 83 -1.12 -0.04 10.67
CA GLU A 83 -1.35 0.60 11.98
C GLU A 83 -2.23 1.87 11.89
N ARG A 84 -2.17 2.57 10.76
CA ARG A 84 -2.92 3.81 10.48
C ARG A 84 -4.16 3.58 9.63
N ALA A 85 -4.45 2.33 9.28
CA ALA A 85 -5.49 2.02 8.33
C ALA A 85 -6.87 2.40 8.88
N GLU A 86 -7.73 2.86 7.97
CA GLU A 86 -9.10 3.27 8.30
C GLU A 86 -10.10 2.41 7.53
N LEU A 87 -11.11 1.90 8.23
CA LEU A 87 -12.26 1.25 7.61
C LEU A 87 -13.26 2.31 7.15
N PHE A 88 -13.68 2.24 5.89
CA PHE A 88 -14.67 3.16 5.32
C PHE A 88 -15.91 2.47 4.76
N ASN A 89 -15.89 1.14 4.65
CA ASN A 89 -17.10 0.34 4.55
C ASN A 89 -17.42 -0.22 5.93
N GLU A 90 -18.61 0.07 6.47
CA GLU A 90 -19.11 -0.69 7.61
C GLU A 90 -19.30 -2.15 7.17
N PRO A 91 -18.87 -3.15 7.97
CA PRO A 91 -19.29 -4.51 7.74
C PRO A 91 -20.81 -4.50 7.74
N LYS A 92 -21.44 -4.90 6.63
CA LYS A 92 -22.88 -5.20 6.65
C LYS A 92 -23.10 -6.16 7.82
N PRO A 93 -23.96 -5.83 8.81
CA PRO A 93 -24.29 -6.80 9.84
C PRO A 93 -24.73 -8.08 9.12
N SER A 94 -24.13 -9.20 9.52
CA SER A 94 -24.41 -10.52 8.96
C SER A 94 -25.92 -10.69 8.87
N ALA A 95 -26.40 -11.02 7.67
CA ALA A 95 -27.79 -10.99 7.29
C ALA A 95 -28.68 -11.87 8.17
N GLU A 96 -29.20 -11.28 9.24
CA GLU A 96 -30.47 -11.63 9.87
C GLU A 96 -31.19 -10.31 10.17
N GLU A 97 -31.71 -9.69 9.12
CA GLU A 97 -32.99 -8.97 9.15
C GLU A 97 -33.28 -8.43 7.74
N SER A 98 -34.26 -9.07 7.13
CA SER A 98 -34.82 -8.73 5.84
C SER A 98 -35.56 -7.40 5.92
N HIS A 99 -34.99 -6.31 5.40
CA HIS A 99 -35.81 -5.27 4.80
C HIS A 99 -35.14 -4.72 3.54
N THR A 100 -35.89 -4.81 2.45
CA THR A 100 -35.63 -4.23 1.15
C THR A 100 -35.25 -2.75 1.31
N GLU A 101 -33.96 -2.43 1.28
CA GLU A 101 -33.53 -1.04 1.04
C GLU A 101 -33.73 -0.75 -0.45
N GLU A 102 -34.97 -0.42 -0.76
CA GLU A 102 -35.33 0.39 -1.92
C GLU A 102 -34.36 1.57 -1.99
N SER A 103 -33.82 1.81 -3.18
CA SER A 103 -32.83 2.84 -3.50
C SER A 103 -33.21 4.22 -2.94
N MET A 104 -32.79 4.51 -1.71
CA MET A 104 -32.95 5.84 -1.13
C MET A 104 -32.03 6.81 -1.88
N PRO A 105 -32.51 8.03 -2.23
CA PRO A 105 -31.68 9.02 -2.87
C PRO A 105 -30.49 9.35 -1.96
N MET A 106 -29.28 9.30 -2.53
CA MET A 106 -28.03 9.72 -1.88
C MET A 106 -28.22 11.08 -1.22
N THR A 107 -28.18 11.13 0.11
CA THR A 107 -28.20 12.41 0.83
C THR A 107 -26.93 13.19 0.51
N THR A 108 -27.01 14.52 0.52
CA THR A 108 -25.87 15.41 0.24
C THR A 108 -24.66 15.08 1.13
N GLU A 109 -24.91 14.70 2.38
CA GLU A 109 -23.88 14.29 3.34
C GLU A 109 -23.22 12.95 2.97
N LYS A 110 -24.01 11.92 2.64
CA LYS A 110 -23.47 10.63 2.17
C LYS A 110 -22.66 10.78 0.88
N SER A 111 -23.09 11.67 -0.01
CA SER A 111 -22.38 12.00 -1.25
C SER A 111 -21.04 12.70 -0.97
N GLN A 112 -21.01 13.66 -0.03
CA GLN A 112 -19.78 14.35 0.38
C GLN A 112 -18.79 13.40 1.05
N ILE A 113 -19.26 12.50 1.91
CA ILE A 113 -18.42 11.48 2.57
C ILE A 113 -17.80 10.55 1.51
N ARG A 114 -18.62 10.02 0.59
CA ARG A 114 -18.14 9.16 -0.50
C ARG A 114 -17.08 9.87 -1.35
N LYS A 115 -17.31 11.15 -1.67
CA LYS A 115 -16.34 11.95 -2.43
C LYS A 115 -15.00 12.07 -1.70
N LYS A 116 -15.01 12.38 -0.39
CA LYS A 116 -13.79 12.46 0.43
C LYS A 116 -13.01 11.14 0.44
N ILE A 117 -13.70 10.01 0.54
CA ILE A 117 -13.07 8.68 0.51
C ILE A 117 -12.38 8.44 -0.84
N VAL A 118 -13.08 8.71 -1.94
CA VAL A 118 -12.53 8.56 -3.30
C VAL A 118 -11.30 9.46 -3.50
N ASP A 119 -11.36 10.69 -3.00
CA ASP A 119 -10.23 11.62 -3.08
C ASP A 119 -9.03 11.10 -2.27
N ARG A 120 -9.25 10.59 -1.05
CA ARG A 120 -8.20 9.98 -0.21
C ARG A 120 -7.58 8.72 -0.82
N ALA A 121 -8.41 7.84 -1.37
CA ALA A 121 -7.95 6.65 -2.08
C ALA A 121 -7.07 7.03 -3.28
N ARG A 122 -7.45 8.09 -4.00
CA ARG A 122 -6.66 8.63 -5.10
C ARG A 122 -5.33 9.22 -4.61
N ASP A 123 -5.33 9.93 -3.49
CA ASP A 123 -4.12 10.52 -2.90
C ASP A 123 -3.09 9.44 -2.51
N GLU A 124 -3.54 8.28 -1.98
CA GLU A 124 -2.67 7.13 -1.68
C GLU A 124 -1.98 6.58 -2.93
N LYS A 125 -2.72 6.48 -4.04
CA LYS A 125 -2.16 6.06 -5.33
C LYS A 125 -1.18 7.08 -5.89
N TYR A 126 -1.51 8.37 -5.81
CA TYR A 126 -0.57 9.42 -6.22
C TYR A 126 0.71 9.38 -5.38
N ALA A 127 0.63 9.10 -4.08
CA ALA A 127 1.82 8.95 -3.26
C ALA A 127 2.77 7.89 -3.86
N LEU A 128 2.27 6.74 -4.32
CA LEU A 128 3.08 5.71 -5.00
C LEU A 128 3.72 6.20 -6.30
N GLU A 129 2.99 6.96 -7.11
CA GLU A 129 3.52 7.48 -8.38
C GLU A 129 4.71 8.45 -8.17
N PHE A 130 4.67 9.25 -7.10
CA PHE A 130 5.75 10.19 -6.76
C PHE A 130 6.89 9.59 -5.94
N ILE A 131 6.73 8.32 -5.54
CA ILE A 131 7.68 7.61 -4.68
C ILE A 131 8.91 7.12 -5.49
N ILE A 132 8.88 7.06 -6.83
CA ILE A 132 10.08 6.80 -7.67
C ILE A 132 10.94 8.08 -7.83
N PRO A 133 12.14 8.18 -7.23
CA PRO A 133 12.96 9.38 -7.32
C PRO A 133 14.14 9.24 -8.27
N SER A 134 14.05 8.56 -9.43
CA SER A 134 15.13 8.65 -10.45
C SER A 134 14.77 8.05 -11.82
N ARG A 135 13.91 8.72 -12.60
CA ARG A 135 13.96 8.57 -14.07
C ARG A 135 13.98 9.89 -14.85
N ARG A 136 13.76 11.06 -14.20
CA ARG A 136 13.67 12.34 -14.92
C ARG A 136 14.99 13.09 -15.19
N THR A 137 16.12 12.70 -14.62
CA THR A 137 17.37 13.48 -14.73
C THR A 137 18.49 12.85 -15.56
N ARG A 138 18.32 11.65 -16.14
CA ARG A 138 19.42 10.95 -16.84
C ARG A 138 19.37 10.98 -18.38
N THR A 139 18.37 11.61 -19.00
CA THR A 139 18.21 11.64 -20.48
C THR A 139 18.46 12.99 -21.16
N GLN A 140 18.95 14.01 -20.45
CA GLN A 140 19.48 15.24 -21.07
C GLN A 140 20.98 15.37 -20.80
N GLY A 141 21.79 14.56 -21.48
CA GLY A 141 23.23 14.59 -21.26
C GLY A 141 24.06 13.77 -22.24
N LEU A 142 23.61 13.65 -23.49
CA LEU A 142 24.46 13.17 -24.60
C LEU A 142 24.14 14.02 -25.82
N ARG A 143 24.65 15.26 -25.82
CA ARG A 143 24.87 15.99 -27.06
C ARG A 143 26.31 15.71 -27.48
N VAL A 144 26.39 14.99 -28.59
CA VAL A 144 27.58 14.72 -29.39
C VAL A 144 28.39 16.01 -29.55
N GLU A 145 29.61 16.02 -29.05
CA GLU A 145 30.65 16.92 -29.59
C GLU A 145 31.35 16.20 -30.73
N SER A 146 31.53 16.98 -31.79
CA SER A 146 31.98 16.71 -33.15
C SER A 146 33.39 16.15 -33.29
#